data_AF-A0A378J4P9-F1
#
_entry.id   AF-A0A378J4P9-F1
#
_cell.length_a   1.000
_cell.length_b   1.000
_cell.length_c   1.000
_cell.angle_alpha   90.00
_cell.angle_beta   90.00
_cell.angle_gamma   90.00
#
_symmetry.space_group_name_H-M   'P 1'
#
loop_
_entity.id
_entity.type
_entity.pdbx_description
1 polymer ?
#
loop_
_entity_poly.entity_id
_entity_poly.type
_entity_poly.pdbx_seq_one_letter_code
_entity_poly.pdbx_strand_id
1 'polypeptide(L)'
;MMVKTKSSQIKRSKKHAKTWVNPASSSPSDVKPTDALELISKEEVQQSTSELTPYLWTNVGNGSYNRVWKSNFASPTSLVSGEPYQGPWVLKYPIESDNPVSNAMNQPSRSVRVWNEINHKLPKAGLHKAGWVAPFISDTRHATDEEVAHKLIEIYCEQRRIILDAATEGNFLTRSDTGEVILVDVDLALKRSNSFASLEYAKNLENRFASYWVNASLKKTMPTTLEVTRNLLFLEDYLQDSMDELCGKNLITLQNVLSLTWLRKNEKKLSLDLFKQIAVLNESDLFNEDLLQALVSVEEQSFKANPPELVKNSGSFLFFGTSSEDKEREYPTSSLEYYAK
;
A
#
# COMPACT_ATOMS: atom_id res chain seq x y z
N MET A 1 58.93 44.38 -15.50
CA MET A 1 57.63 44.22 -16.18
C MET A 1 56.66 43.57 -15.21
N MET A 2 55.74 44.34 -14.63
CA MET A 2 54.72 43.87 -13.69
C MET A 2 53.36 43.89 -14.39
N VAL A 3 52.76 42.71 -14.56
CA VAL A 3 51.44 42.55 -15.17
C VAL A 3 50.38 42.65 -14.06
N LYS A 4 49.56 43.70 -14.12
CA LYS A 4 48.40 43.90 -13.24
C LYS A 4 47.25 42.99 -13.69
N THR A 5 46.84 42.05 -12.85
CA THR A 5 45.61 41.26 -13.00
C THR A 5 44.40 42.07 -12.54
N LYS A 6 43.39 42.20 -13.40
CA LYS A 6 42.11 42.84 -13.10
C LYS A 6 41.20 41.86 -12.34
N SER A 7 40.76 42.27 -11.15
CA SER A 7 39.72 41.58 -10.37
C SER A 7 38.34 41.95 -10.93
N SER A 8 37.56 40.96 -11.37
CA SER A 8 36.16 41.13 -11.77
C SER A 8 35.24 41.09 -10.54
N GLN A 9 34.59 42.22 -10.25
CA GLN A 9 33.53 42.31 -9.25
C GLN A 9 32.25 41.65 -9.76
N ILE A 10 31.79 40.58 -9.08
CA ILE A 10 30.47 39.99 -9.28
C ILE A 10 29.45 40.84 -8.52
N LYS A 11 28.54 41.47 -9.26
CA LYS A 11 27.38 42.19 -8.72
C LYS A 11 26.38 41.18 -8.14
N ARG A 12 26.24 41.15 -6.82
CA ARG A 12 25.12 40.47 -6.12
C ARG A 12 23.84 41.29 -6.32
N SER A 13 22.88 40.74 -7.05
CA SER A 13 21.53 41.31 -7.13
C SER A 13 20.75 40.93 -5.87
N LYS A 14 20.29 41.94 -5.13
CA LYS A 14 19.31 41.80 -4.05
C LYS A 14 17.96 41.52 -4.71
N LYS A 15 17.46 40.29 -4.62
CA LYS A 15 16.04 40.00 -4.88
C LYS A 15 15.27 40.13 -3.58
N HIS A 16 14.20 40.92 -3.66
CA HIS A 16 13.25 41.21 -2.59
C HIS A 16 12.64 39.93 -2.03
N ALA A 17 12.70 39.81 -0.70
CA ALA A 17 11.86 38.89 0.06
C ALA A 17 10.40 39.35 -0.07
N LYS A 18 9.59 38.58 -0.81
CA LYS A 18 8.13 38.64 -0.69
C LYS A 18 7.75 37.70 0.43
N THR A 19 7.39 38.28 1.56
CA THR A 19 6.68 37.64 2.67
C THR A 19 5.36 37.11 2.11
N TRP A 20 5.25 35.79 1.97
CA TRP A 20 3.97 35.14 1.73
C TRP A 20 3.28 34.97 3.09
N VAL A 21 2.21 35.73 3.26
CA VAL A 21 1.27 35.59 4.37
C VAL A 21 0.49 34.30 4.12
N ASN A 22 0.51 33.39 5.09
CA ASN A 22 -0.32 32.19 5.12
C ASN A 22 -1.80 32.58 5.03
N PRO A 23 -2.58 32.09 4.06
CA PRO A 23 -4.01 32.02 4.24
C PRO A 23 -4.29 30.91 5.24
N ALA A 24 -4.88 31.29 6.37
CA ALA A 24 -5.45 30.37 7.34
C ALA A 24 -6.38 29.38 6.61
N SER A 25 -6.07 28.09 6.71
CA SER A 25 -7.01 27.04 6.35
C SER A 25 -8.16 27.10 7.35
N SER A 26 -9.29 27.60 6.88
CA SER A 26 -10.57 27.54 7.56
C SER A 26 -10.90 26.11 7.96
N SER A 27 -11.04 25.90 9.26
CA SER A 27 -11.72 24.74 9.85
C SER A 27 -13.11 24.58 9.22
N PRO A 28 -13.51 23.38 8.77
CA PRO A 28 -14.90 23.12 8.46
C PRO A 28 -15.70 23.14 9.76
N SER A 29 -16.65 24.06 9.79
CA SER A 29 -17.67 24.28 10.79
C SER A 29 -18.40 22.99 11.18
N ASP A 30 -18.80 22.94 12.45
CA ASP A 30 -19.70 21.96 13.05
C ASP A 30 -20.90 21.63 12.15
N VAL A 31 -20.85 20.47 11.50
CA VAL A 31 -22.04 19.80 10.97
C VAL A 31 -22.59 18.95 12.10
N LYS A 32 -23.70 19.42 12.68
CA LYS A 32 -24.52 18.62 13.60
C LYS A 32 -24.87 17.29 12.92
N PRO A 33 -24.68 16.13 13.56
CA PRO A 33 -25.20 14.89 13.03
C PRO A 33 -26.73 14.95 13.09
N THR A 34 -27.37 15.05 11.93
CA THR A 34 -28.80 14.83 11.76
C THR A 34 -29.12 13.37 12.03
N ASP A 35 -30.12 13.18 12.88
CA ASP A 35 -30.72 11.92 13.28
C ASP A 35 -31.04 11.02 12.08
N ALA A 36 -30.32 9.91 11.97
CA ALA A 36 -30.64 8.80 11.06
C ALA A 36 -30.35 7.44 11.73
N LEU A 37 -30.70 7.34 13.03
CA LEU A 37 -30.78 6.08 13.78
C LEU A 37 -32.08 6.05 14.61
N GLU A 38 -33.21 6.33 13.98
CA GLU A 38 -34.52 5.98 14.53
C GLU A 38 -35.40 5.40 13.41
N LEU A 39 -35.25 4.09 13.17
CA LEU A 39 -36.28 3.27 12.53
C LEU A 39 -35.97 1.79 12.79
N ILE A 40 -36.04 1.41 14.07
CA ILE A 40 -36.46 0.06 14.44
C ILE A 40 -37.83 0.25 15.08
N SER A 41 -38.84 -0.10 14.29
CA SER A 41 -40.26 -0.06 14.62
C SER A 41 -40.55 -0.85 15.90
N LYS A 42 -41.29 -0.19 16.80
CA LYS A 42 -42.03 -0.81 17.89
C LYS A 42 -43.14 -1.68 17.29
N GLU A 43 -43.12 -2.98 17.56
CA GLU A 43 -44.29 -3.77 17.99
C GLU A 43 -43.90 -5.23 18.30
N GLU A 44 -44.06 -5.56 19.58
CA GLU A 44 -44.41 -6.86 20.20
C GLU A 44 -43.68 -8.17 19.81
N VAL A 45 -42.74 -8.60 20.67
CA VAL A 45 -42.74 -9.96 21.25
C VAL A 45 -42.22 -9.89 22.71
N GLN A 46 -43.08 -10.26 23.66
CA GLN A 46 -42.70 -10.57 25.06
C GLN A 46 -41.88 -11.87 25.12
N GLN A 47 -41.03 -11.98 26.16
CA GLN A 47 -40.29 -13.18 26.65
C GLN A 47 -38.85 -13.36 26.16
N SER A 48 -37.90 -12.68 26.80
CA SER A 48 -37.01 -13.29 27.81
C SER A 48 -35.99 -12.24 28.24
N THR A 49 -36.11 -11.76 29.47
CA THR A 49 -35.09 -10.94 30.12
C THR A 49 -33.98 -11.87 30.60
N SER A 50 -33.21 -12.44 29.67
CA SER A 50 -31.85 -12.87 29.98
C SER A 50 -30.99 -11.61 29.86
N GLU A 51 -30.30 -11.25 30.92
CA GLU A 51 -29.35 -10.15 31.01
C GLU A 51 -28.40 -10.15 29.79
N LEU A 52 -28.74 -9.38 28.75
CA LEU A 52 -27.85 -9.11 27.65
C LEU A 52 -26.74 -8.23 28.24
N THR A 53 -25.65 -8.86 28.70
CA THR A 53 -24.40 -8.15 28.96
C THR A 53 -24.11 -7.31 27.73
N PRO A 54 -24.18 -5.96 27.81
CA PRO A 54 -24.03 -5.14 26.63
C PRO A 54 -22.63 -5.36 26.09
N TYR A 55 -22.53 -5.88 24.87
CA TYR A 55 -21.29 -5.97 24.13
C TYR A 55 -20.65 -4.58 24.08
N LEU A 56 -19.67 -4.32 24.97
CA LEU A 56 -19.05 -3.02 24.99
C LEU A 56 -17.96 -3.00 23.94
N TRP A 57 -18.17 -2.20 22.89
CA TRP A 57 -17.15 -1.90 21.89
C TRP A 57 -16.48 -0.59 22.28
N THR A 58 -15.19 -0.63 22.54
CA THR A 58 -14.39 0.56 22.84
C THR A 58 -13.79 1.07 21.53
N ASN A 59 -14.02 2.34 21.18
CA ASN A 59 -13.36 2.94 20.02
C ASN A 59 -11.85 2.97 20.27
N VAL A 60 -11.07 2.45 19.32
CA VAL A 60 -9.61 2.43 19.41
C VAL A 60 -8.94 3.33 18.36
N GLY A 61 -9.71 3.80 17.38
CA GLY A 61 -9.22 4.75 16.39
C GLY A 61 -10.19 5.01 15.26
N ASN A 62 -9.90 6.05 14.49
CA ASN A 62 -10.57 6.37 13.25
C ASN A 62 -9.48 6.53 12.18
N GLY A 63 -9.42 5.59 11.24
CA GLY A 63 -8.59 5.70 10.05
C GLY A 63 -9.28 6.53 8.97
N SER A 64 -8.60 6.76 7.86
CA SER A 64 -9.17 7.50 6.71
C SER A 64 -10.35 6.78 6.06
N TYR A 65 -10.41 5.45 6.17
CA TYR A 65 -11.41 4.62 5.50
C TYR A 65 -12.25 3.78 6.45
N ASN A 66 -11.88 3.69 7.72
CA ASN A 66 -12.57 2.85 8.68
C ASN A 66 -12.63 3.50 10.05
N ARG A 67 -13.72 3.23 10.75
CA ARG A 67 -13.78 3.39 12.20
C ARG A 67 -13.44 2.04 12.84
N VAL A 68 -12.68 2.07 13.93
CA VAL A 68 -12.11 0.86 14.55
C VAL A 68 -12.50 0.77 16.02
N TRP A 69 -12.97 -0.39 16.44
CA TRP A 69 -13.33 -0.69 17.82
C TRP A 69 -12.69 -1.99 18.28
N LYS A 70 -12.43 -2.10 19.58
CA LYS A 70 -12.04 -3.33 20.24
C LYS A 70 -13.18 -3.84 21.10
N SER A 71 -13.43 -5.15 21.08
CA SER A 71 -14.42 -5.76 21.96
C SER A 71 -13.91 -5.76 23.40
N ASN A 72 -14.80 -5.45 24.34
CA ASN A 72 -14.59 -5.60 25.77
C ASN A 72 -15.70 -6.47 26.36
N PHE A 73 -15.72 -7.74 25.94
CA PHE A 73 -16.76 -8.70 26.34
C PHE A 73 -16.51 -9.19 27.76
N ALA A 74 -17.56 -9.30 28.56
CA ALA A 74 -17.48 -9.80 29.94
C ALA A 74 -17.09 -11.29 30.00
N SER A 75 -17.35 -12.04 28.93
CA SER A 75 -16.96 -13.44 28.78
C SER A 75 -16.42 -13.71 27.37
N PRO A 76 -15.55 -14.71 27.21
CA PRO A 76 -15.04 -15.12 25.90
C PRO A 76 -16.20 -15.40 24.93
N THR A 77 -16.17 -14.76 23.76
CA THR A 77 -17.25 -14.87 22.75
C THR A 77 -16.64 -15.03 21.37
N SER A 78 -16.94 -16.13 20.69
CA SER A 78 -16.57 -16.28 19.27
C SER A 78 -17.55 -15.49 18.39
N LEU A 79 -17.01 -14.69 17.47
CA LEU A 79 -17.79 -13.92 16.49
C LEU A 79 -17.70 -14.47 15.07
N VAL A 80 -16.81 -15.43 14.83
CA VAL A 80 -16.55 -16.00 13.51
C VAL A 80 -16.89 -17.49 13.56
N SER A 81 -17.85 -17.92 12.75
CA SER A 81 -18.33 -19.31 12.74
C SER A 81 -17.19 -20.28 12.41
N GLY A 82 -17.04 -21.31 13.24
CA GLY A 82 -16.00 -22.33 13.09
C GLY A 82 -14.60 -21.91 13.57
N GLU A 83 -14.44 -20.69 14.10
CA GLU A 83 -13.18 -20.21 14.64
C GLU A 83 -13.14 -20.36 16.18
N PRO A 84 -12.15 -21.08 16.76
CA PRO A 84 -12.04 -21.25 18.20
C PRO A 84 -11.65 -19.98 18.96
N TYR A 85 -11.15 -18.94 18.29
CA TYR A 85 -10.80 -17.68 18.94
C TYR A 85 -12.03 -17.01 19.58
N GLN A 86 -11.89 -16.58 20.83
CA GLN A 86 -13.00 -16.05 21.63
C GLN A 86 -12.84 -14.56 21.98
N GLY A 87 -11.90 -13.88 21.33
CA GLY A 87 -11.61 -12.46 21.53
C GLY A 87 -10.37 -12.19 22.41
N PRO A 88 -10.03 -10.91 22.61
CA PRO A 88 -10.76 -9.74 22.11
C PRO A 88 -10.74 -9.60 20.58
N TRP A 89 -11.80 -9.06 19.99
CA TRP A 89 -11.93 -8.80 18.56
C TRP A 89 -11.69 -7.33 18.25
N VAL A 90 -11.20 -7.04 17.04
CA VAL A 90 -11.18 -5.71 16.43
C VAL A 90 -12.27 -5.66 15.38
N LEU A 91 -13.22 -4.74 15.53
CA LEU A 91 -14.28 -4.45 14.56
C LEU A 91 -13.89 -3.24 13.72
N LYS A 92 -13.97 -3.37 12.39
CA LYS A 92 -13.81 -2.28 11.43
C LYS A 92 -15.12 -2.07 10.67
N TYR A 93 -15.60 -0.82 10.66
CA TYR A 93 -16.68 -0.39 9.76
C TYR A 93 -16.11 0.56 8.72
N PRO A 94 -16.36 0.30 7.42
CA PRO A 94 -15.95 1.22 6.37
C PRO A 94 -16.67 2.56 6.50
N ILE A 95 -15.97 3.62 6.14
CA ILE A 95 -16.52 4.97 5.95
C ILE A 95 -16.82 5.09 4.47
N GLU A 96 -18.09 5.30 4.13
CA GLU A 96 -18.50 5.55 2.75
C GLU A 96 -17.80 6.79 2.20
N SER A 97 -17.34 6.70 0.96
CA SER A 97 -16.74 7.79 0.22
C SER A 97 -17.47 8.01 -1.10
N ASP A 98 -17.38 9.22 -1.66
CA ASP A 98 -17.94 9.50 -3.00
C ASP A 98 -17.15 8.80 -4.12
N ASN A 99 -16.02 8.16 -3.81
CA ASN A 99 -15.19 7.45 -4.77
C ASN A 99 -15.54 5.95 -4.79
N PRO A 100 -16.21 5.45 -5.84
CA PRO A 100 -16.64 4.05 -5.90
C PRO A 100 -15.47 3.07 -5.86
N VAL A 101 -14.31 3.46 -6.38
CA VAL A 101 -13.11 2.62 -6.36
C VAL A 101 -12.57 2.49 -4.93
N SER A 102 -12.60 3.58 -4.15
CA SER A 102 -12.26 3.53 -2.73
C SER A 102 -13.26 2.67 -1.95
N ASN A 103 -14.57 2.78 -2.24
CA ASN A 103 -15.58 1.94 -1.60
C ASN A 103 -15.39 0.45 -1.94
N ALA A 104 -15.01 0.13 -3.18
CA ALA A 104 -14.70 -1.23 -3.61
C ALA A 104 -13.49 -1.82 -2.88
N MET A 105 -12.47 -1.02 -2.61
CA MET A 105 -11.27 -1.44 -1.86
C MET A 105 -11.56 -1.70 -0.38
N ASN A 106 -12.50 -0.97 0.21
CA ASN A 106 -12.89 -1.07 1.62
C ASN A 106 -14.12 -1.97 1.86
N GLN A 107 -14.54 -2.78 0.87
CA GLN A 107 -15.64 -3.72 1.06
C GLN A 107 -15.28 -4.74 2.17
N PRO A 108 -16.12 -4.94 3.20
CA PRO A 108 -15.80 -5.86 4.30
C PRO A 108 -15.48 -7.29 3.85
N SER A 109 -16.18 -7.80 2.83
CA SER A 109 -15.94 -9.14 2.27
C SER A 109 -14.56 -9.25 1.62
N ARG A 110 -14.08 -8.18 0.98
CA ARG A 110 -12.72 -8.09 0.46
C ARG A 110 -11.72 -8.11 1.60
N SER A 111 -11.87 -7.25 2.61
CA SER A 111 -10.92 -7.14 3.72
C SER A 111 -10.81 -8.45 4.51
N VAL A 112 -11.92 -9.14 4.78
CA VAL A 112 -11.93 -10.48 5.39
C VAL A 112 -11.13 -11.49 4.57
N ARG A 113 -11.37 -11.53 3.25
CA ARG A 113 -10.64 -12.44 2.36
C ARG A 113 -9.13 -12.12 2.36
N VAL A 114 -8.75 -10.86 2.23
CA VAL A 114 -7.33 -10.45 2.23
C VAL A 114 -6.65 -10.76 3.56
N TRP A 115 -7.31 -10.47 4.68
CA TRP A 115 -6.82 -10.85 6.01
C TRP A 115 -6.54 -12.34 6.09
N ASN A 116 -7.51 -13.17 5.70
CA ASN A 116 -7.39 -14.63 5.80
C ASN A 116 -6.34 -15.21 4.84
N GLU A 117 -6.04 -14.55 3.72
CA GLU A 117 -4.94 -14.91 2.82
C GLU A 117 -3.56 -14.55 3.41
N ILE A 118 -3.39 -13.30 3.87
CA ILE A 118 -2.10 -12.78 4.35
C ILE A 118 -1.76 -13.34 5.74
N ASN A 119 -2.72 -13.35 6.65
CA ASN A 119 -2.55 -13.74 8.05
C ASN A 119 -3.08 -15.15 8.31
N HIS A 120 -2.86 -16.09 7.39
CA HIS A 120 -3.45 -17.44 7.41
C HIS A 120 -3.04 -18.30 8.63
N LYS A 121 -1.97 -17.93 9.35
CA LYS A 121 -1.52 -18.58 10.59
C LYS A 121 -2.20 -18.03 11.85
N LEU A 122 -2.93 -16.92 11.74
CA LEU A 122 -3.69 -16.29 12.81
C LEU A 122 -5.16 -16.75 12.75
N PRO A 123 -5.94 -16.54 13.82
CA PRO A 123 -7.37 -16.81 13.76
C PRO A 123 -8.05 -16.01 12.65
N LYS A 124 -9.09 -16.60 12.05
CA LYS A 124 -9.73 -16.01 10.88
C LYS A 124 -10.50 -14.73 11.22
N ALA A 125 -10.45 -13.78 10.29
CA ALA A 125 -11.40 -12.69 10.23
C ALA A 125 -12.75 -13.16 9.67
N GLY A 126 -13.82 -12.43 9.99
CA GLY A 126 -15.16 -12.72 9.50
C GLY A 126 -16.03 -11.47 9.38
N LEU A 127 -17.11 -11.59 8.60
CA LEU A 127 -18.12 -10.54 8.50
C LEU A 127 -18.86 -10.43 9.84
N HIS A 128 -19.11 -9.18 10.25
CA HIS A 128 -19.88 -8.91 11.45
C HIS A 128 -20.73 -7.66 11.24
N LYS A 129 -22.05 -7.84 11.22
CA LYS A 129 -23.02 -6.78 10.88
C LYS A 129 -22.65 -6.17 9.51
N ALA A 130 -22.62 -4.84 9.39
CA ALA A 130 -22.23 -4.11 8.17
C ALA A 130 -20.70 -3.96 7.99
N GLY A 131 -19.89 -4.59 8.85
CA GLY A 131 -18.44 -4.46 8.86
C GLY A 131 -17.77 -5.82 8.93
N TRP A 132 -16.57 -5.84 9.47
CA TRP A 132 -15.83 -7.08 9.68
C TRP A 132 -15.04 -7.06 10.98
N VAL A 133 -14.79 -8.26 11.52
CA VAL A 133 -13.99 -8.47 12.72
C VAL A 133 -12.73 -9.26 12.40
N ALA A 134 -11.66 -8.93 13.10
CA ALA A 134 -10.40 -9.66 13.12
C ALA A 134 -9.96 -9.90 14.57
N PRO A 135 -9.07 -10.87 14.82
CA PRO A 135 -8.47 -11.04 16.14
C PRO A 135 -7.71 -9.79 16.59
N PHE A 136 -7.85 -9.41 17.86
CA PHE A 136 -6.96 -8.44 18.45
C PHE A 136 -5.62 -9.11 18.76
N ILE A 137 -4.55 -8.54 18.23
CA ILE A 137 -3.20 -9.04 18.46
C ILE A 137 -2.63 -8.32 19.70
N SER A 138 -2.45 -9.05 20.80
CA SER A 138 -1.85 -8.53 22.03
C SER A 138 -0.33 -8.63 22.01
N ASP A 139 0.31 -7.95 22.98
CA ASP A 139 1.75 -8.07 23.23
C ASP A 139 2.61 -7.71 22.02
N THR A 140 2.19 -6.69 21.29
CA THR A 140 2.88 -6.18 20.10
C THR A 140 3.55 -4.83 20.33
N ARG A 141 4.52 -4.51 19.48
CA ARG A 141 4.99 -3.15 19.20
C ARG A 141 4.75 -2.80 17.73
N HIS A 142 4.93 -1.53 17.37
CA HIS A 142 5.06 -1.15 15.96
C HIS A 142 6.26 -1.86 15.33
N ALA A 143 6.08 -2.34 14.09
CA ALA A 143 7.17 -2.93 13.31
C ALA A 143 8.17 -1.84 12.90
N THR A 144 9.45 -2.21 12.86
CA THR A 144 10.52 -1.33 12.35
C THR A 144 10.53 -1.28 10.83
N ASP A 145 11.22 -0.30 10.24
CA ASP A 145 11.33 -0.16 8.79
C ASP A 145 11.85 -1.44 8.10
N GLU A 146 12.90 -2.05 8.65
CA GLU A 146 13.49 -3.29 8.12
C GLU A 146 12.51 -4.48 8.20
N GLU A 147 11.80 -4.62 9.33
CA GLU A 147 10.81 -5.67 9.55
C GLU A 147 9.65 -5.56 8.56
N VAL A 148 9.13 -4.35 8.34
CA VAL A 148 8.08 -4.11 7.35
C VAL A 148 8.60 -4.41 5.95
N ALA A 149 9.78 -3.92 5.58
CA ALA A 149 10.38 -4.15 4.28
C ALA A 149 10.54 -5.66 3.97
N HIS A 150 11.03 -6.46 4.91
CA HIS A 150 11.08 -7.91 4.76
C HIS A 150 9.70 -8.54 4.63
N LYS A 151 8.74 -8.12 5.47
CA LYS A 151 7.38 -8.66 5.42
C LYS A 151 6.67 -8.34 4.10
N LEU A 152 6.96 -7.19 3.48
CA LEU A 152 6.44 -6.86 2.14
C LEU A 152 6.92 -7.84 1.07
N ILE A 153 8.20 -8.22 1.12
CA ILE A 153 8.75 -9.22 0.20
C ILE A 153 8.06 -10.58 0.38
N GLU A 154 7.88 -11.02 1.62
CA GLU A 154 7.16 -12.25 1.94
C GLU A 154 5.73 -12.22 1.40
N ILE A 155 4.95 -11.19 1.72
CA ILE A 155 3.56 -11.03 1.26
C ILE A 155 3.49 -11.02 -0.27
N TYR A 156 4.43 -10.35 -0.92
CA TYR A 156 4.49 -10.28 -2.38
C TYR A 156 4.77 -11.65 -3.00
N CYS A 157 5.74 -12.40 -2.46
CA CYS A 157 6.09 -13.72 -2.97
C CYS A 157 4.98 -14.75 -2.73
N GLU A 158 4.33 -14.73 -1.57
CA GLU A 158 3.30 -15.71 -1.22
C GLU A 158 1.95 -15.40 -1.88
N GLN A 159 1.54 -14.12 -1.91
CA GLN A 159 0.16 -13.74 -2.25
C GLN A 159 0.05 -12.89 -3.51
N ARG A 160 1.18 -12.46 -4.09
CA ARG A 160 1.26 -11.52 -5.21
C ARG A 160 0.58 -10.19 -4.87
N ARG A 161 0.79 -9.70 -3.64
CA ARG A 161 0.17 -8.48 -3.13
C ARG A 161 1.19 -7.39 -2.82
N ILE A 162 0.87 -6.15 -3.16
CA ILE A 162 1.65 -4.95 -2.83
C ILE A 162 0.85 -4.11 -1.84
N ILE A 163 1.45 -3.76 -0.71
CA ILE A 163 0.82 -2.94 0.35
C ILE A 163 1.26 -1.49 0.16
N LEU A 164 0.36 -0.63 -0.33
CA LEU A 164 0.75 0.72 -0.77
C LEU A 164 1.06 1.68 0.39
N ASP A 165 0.36 1.52 1.50
CA ASP A 165 0.45 2.37 2.68
C ASP A 165 1.29 1.71 3.78
N ALA A 166 2.21 0.82 3.42
CA ALA A 166 2.99 0.01 4.36
C ALA A 166 3.84 0.81 5.35
N ALA A 167 4.33 1.98 4.95
CA ALA A 167 5.10 2.87 5.82
C ALA A 167 4.23 3.66 6.81
N THR A 168 2.90 3.50 6.80
CA THR A 168 2.03 4.15 7.79
C THR A 168 2.18 3.46 9.14
N GLU A 169 2.47 4.24 10.18
CA GLU A 169 2.60 3.74 11.54
C GLU A 169 1.30 3.05 11.99
N GLY A 170 1.44 1.88 12.62
CA GLY A 170 0.30 1.09 13.10
C GLY A 170 -0.27 0.09 12.10
N ASN A 171 0.07 0.16 10.81
CA ASN A 171 -0.39 -0.83 9.81
C ASN A 171 0.30 -2.18 9.97
N PHE A 172 1.54 -2.20 10.44
CA PHE A 172 2.30 -3.40 10.78
C PHE A 172 2.65 -3.44 12.26
N LEU A 173 2.42 -4.60 12.86
CA LEU A 173 2.76 -4.89 14.26
C LEU A 173 3.77 -6.02 14.32
N THR A 174 4.67 -5.98 15.29
CA THR A 174 5.58 -7.09 15.59
C THR A 174 5.23 -7.66 16.94
N ARG A 175 4.97 -8.97 16.98
CA ARG A 175 4.72 -9.70 18.22
C ARG A 175 6.00 -9.77 19.05
N SER A 176 5.90 -9.37 20.31
CA SER A 176 7.07 -9.29 21.20
C SER A 176 7.62 -10.65 21.59
N ASP A 177 6.77 -11.69 21.59
CA ASP A 177 7.12 -13.06 22.00
C ASP A 177 7.81 -13.87 20.89
N THR A 178 7.42 -13.65 19.63
CA THR A 178 7.83 -14.44 18.47
C THR A 178 8.66 -13.67 17.46
N GLY A 179 8.62 -12.33 17.50
CA GLY A 179 9.19 -11.49 16.44
C GLY A 179 8.39 -11.50 15.13
N GLU A 180 7.23 -12.16 15.10
CA GLU A 180 6.40 -12.23 13.90
C GLU A 180 5.84 -10.86 13.53
N VAL A 181 6.02 -10.45 12.27
CA VAL A 181 5.49 -9.21 11.70
C VAL A 181 4.13 -9.48 11.05
N ILE A 182 3.11 -8.74 11.45
CA ILE A 182 1.71 -8.92 11.07
C ILE A 182 1.18 -7.65 10.42
N LEU A 183 0.54 -7.79 9.26
CA LEU A 183 -0.22 -6.71 8.62
C LEU A 183 -1.62 -6.64 9.22
N VAL A 184 -1.94 -5.55 9.93
CA VAL A 184 -3.25 -5.36 10.56
C VAL A 184 -4.19 -4.44 9.77
N ASP A 185 -3.64 -3.64 8.85
CA ASP A 185 -4.43 -2.89 7.87
C ASP A 185 -4.23 -3.44 6.45
N VAL A 186 -5.25 -4.13 5.93
CA VAL A 186 -5.17 -4.90 4.69
C VAL A 186 -5.89 -4.21 3.51
N ASP A 187 -6.50 -3.05 3.75
CA ASP A 187 -7.40 -2.46 2.77
C ASP A 187 -6.67 -2.07 1.48
N LEU A 188 -5.44 -1.58 1.60
CA LEU A 188 -4.58 -1.18 0.48
C LEU A 188 -3.57 -2.26 0.06
N ALA A 189 -3.87 -3.53 0.34
CA ALA A 189 -3.15 -4.68 -0.19
C ALA A 189 -3.63 -5.03 -1.61
N LEU A 190 -2.98 -4.49 -2.64
CA LEU A 190 -3.40 -4.64 -4.04
C LEU A 190 -2.94 -5.99 -4.61
N LYS A 191 -3.81 -6.64 -5.38
CA LYS A 191 -3.47 -7.80 -6.21
C LYS A 191 -3.65 -7.46 -7.69
N ARG A 192 -2.62 -6.88 -8.31
CA ARG A 192 -2.70 -6.27 -9.66
C ARG A 192 -2.83 -7.30 -10.79
N SER A 193 -2.48 -8.56 -10.54
CA SER A 193 -2.57 -9.60 -11.56
C SER A 193 -4.00 -10.00 -11.95
N ASN A 194 -4.97 -9.94 -11.02
CA ASN A 194 -6.31 -10.46 -11.29
C ASN A 194 -7.47 -9.82 -10.49
N SER A 195 -7.22 -8.80 -9.66
CA SER A 195 -8.29 -8.12 -8.93
C SER A 195 -8.73 -6.85 -9.66
N PHE A 196 -9.96 -6.84 -10.19
CA PHE A 196 -10.52 -5.66 -10.86
C PHE A 196 -10.47 -4.41 -9.99
N ALA A 197 -10.92 -4.48 -8.73
CA ALA A 197 -10.83 -3.36 -7.80
C ALA A 197 -9.38 -2.86 -7.59
N SER A 198 -8.41 -3.78 -7.49
CA SER A 198 -7.00 -3.41 -7.35
C SER A 198 -6.46 -2.76 -8.63
N LEU A 199 -6.84 -3.26 -9.80
CA LEU A 199 -6.46 -2.71 -11.11
C LEU A 199 -7.07 -1.32 -11.33
N GLU A 200 -8.35 -1.13 -11.06
CA GLU A 200 -9.03 0.16 -11.15
C GLU A 200 -8.44 1.18 -10.16
N TYR A 201 -8.14 0.74 -8.93
CA TYR A 201 -7.45 1.58 -7.96
C TYR A 201 -6.03 1.94 -8.45
N ALA A 202 -5.35 1.00 -9.13
CA ALA A 202 -4.00 1.16 -9.63
C ALA A 202 -3.83 2.26 -10.69
N LYS A 203 -4.87 2.50 -11.52
CA LYS A 203 -4.82 3.45 -12.65
C LYS A 203 -4.41 4.87 -12.28
N ASN A 204 -4.68 5.30 -11.05
CA ASN A 204 -4.39 6.66 -10.58
C ASN A 204 -3.48 6.67 -9.35
N LEU A 205 -2.63 5.65 -9.19
CA LEU A 205 -1.80 5.48 -7.99
C LEU A 205 -0.86 6.65 -7.74
N GLU A 206 -0.29 7.24 -8.79
CA GLU A 206 0.67 8.33 -8.65
C GLU A 206 -0.01 9.53 -8.01
N ASN A 207 -1.18 9.91 -8.53
CA ASN A 207 -1.98 11.00 -8.00
C ASN A 207 -2.50 10.70 -6.59
N ARG A 208 -3.00 9.48 -6.34
CA ARG A 208 -3.55 9.07 -5.04
C ARG A 208 -2.50 9.11 -3.92
N PHE A 209 -1.26 8.76 -4.22
CA PHE A 209 -0.17 8.64 -3.25
C PHE A 209 0.92 9.70 -3.42
N ALA A 210 0.71 10.74 -4.24
CA ALA A 210 1.71 11.78 -4.49
C ALA A 210 2.23 12.40 -3.18
N SER A 211 1.32 12.75 -2.26
CA SER A 211 1.66 13.29 -0.94
C SER A 211 2.34 12.27 -0.02
N TYR A 212 1.93 11.00 -0.11
CA TYR A 212 2.49 9.91 0.67
C TYR A 212 3.97 9.67 0.30
N TRP A 213 4.29 9.57 -0.99
CA TRP A 213 5.65 9.32 -1.48
C TRP A 213 6.63 10.45 -1.17
N VAL A 214 6.15 11.68 -0.98
CA VAL A 214 6.99 12.84 -0.68
C VAL A 214 6.97 13.24 0.79
N ASN A 215 6.20 12.55 1.64
CA ASN A 215 6.08 12.85 3.05
C ASN A 215 7.44 12.77 3.77
N ALA A 216 7.89 13.91 4.33
CA ALA A 216 9.21 14.01 4.96
C ALA A 216 9.35 13.16 6.22
N SER A 217 8.27 12.99 6.99
CA SER A 217 8.28 12.15 8.19
C SER A 217 8.45 10.69 7.81
N LEU A 218 7.66 10.19 6.85
CA LEU A 218 7.77 8.81 6.38
C LEU A 218 9.13 8.52 5.75
N LYS A 219 9.69 9.44 4.96
CA LYS A 219 11.05 9.31 4.42
C LYS A 219 12.13 9.23 5.50
N LYS A 220 11.86 9.78 6.69
CA LYS A 220 12.79 9.72 7.82
C LYS A 220 12.62 8.43 8.62
N THR A 221 11.39 7.98 8.85
CA THR A 221 11.09 6.86 9.74
C THR A 221 11.02 5.51 9.04
N MET A 222 10.61 5.49 7.77
CA MET A 222 10.35 4.28 6.96
C MET A 222 10.95 4.37 5.53
N PRO A 223 12.20 4.85 5.34
CA PRO A 223 12.78 5.03 4.01
C PRO A 223 12.85 3.73 3.19
N THR A 224 13.20 2.61 3.82
CA THR A 224 13.41 1.32 3.15
C THR A 224 12.09 0.76 2.66
N THR A 225 11.06 0.78 3.52
CA THR A 225 9.70 0.35 3.20
C THR A 225 9.12 1.13 2.03
N LEU A 226 9.33 2.45 1.97
CA LEU A 226 8.89 3.28 0.85
C LEU A 226 9.57 2.88 -0.47
N GLU A 227 10.89 2.66 -0.45
CA GLU A 227 11.64 2.25 -1.65
C GLU A 227 11.26 0.84 -2.09
N VAL A 228 11.13 -0.12 -1.17
CA VAL A 228 10.66 -1.49 -1.47
C VAL A 228 9.27 -1.46 -2.11
N THR A 229 8.33 -0.72 -1.53
CA THR A 229 6.96 -0.62 -2.08
C THR A 229 6.98 -0.09 -3.52
N ARG A 230 7.77 0.95 -3.80
CA ARG A 230 7.89 1.53 -5.16
C ARG A 230 8.63 0.59 -6.13
N ASN A 231 9.62 -0.15 -5.65
CA ASN A 231 10.38 -1.08 -6.45
C ASN A 231 9.60 -2.37 -6.75
N LEU A 232 8.70 -2.80 -5.87
CA LEU A 232 7.75 -3.89 -6.17
C LEU A 232 6.75 -3.50 -7.25
N LEU A 233 6.25 -2.25 -7.23
CA LEU A 233 5.42 -1.72 -8.32
C LEU A 233 6.18 -1.71 -9.65
N PHE A 234 7.41 -1.18 -9.64
CA PHE A 234 8.30 -1.16 -10.80
C PHE A 234 8.60 -2.57 -11.33
N LEU A 235 8.90 -3.51 -10.44
CA LEU A 235 9.17 -4.89 -10.79
C LEU A 235 7.96 -5.54 -11.47
N GLU A 236 6.76 -5.34 -10.93
CA GLU A 236 5.53 -5.90 -11.50
C GLU A 236 5.19 -5.30 -12.86
N ASP A 237 5.44 -4.01 -13.08
CA ASP A 237 5.19 -3.35 -14.37
C ASP A 237 6.01 -3.93 -15.52
N TYR A 238 7.23 -4.38 -15.22
CA TYR A 238 8.16 -4.89 -16.25
C TYR A 238 8.16 -6.40 -16.36
N LEU A 239 8.00 -7.12 -15.24
CA LEU A 239 8.28 -8.55 -15.17
C LEU A 239 7.07 -9.39 -14.70
N GLN A 240 5.83 -8.87 -14.81
CA GLN A 240 4.60 -9.52 -14.33
C GLN A 240 4.54 -11.02 -14.64
N ASP A 241 4.85 -11.43 -15.87
CA ASP A 241 4.73 -12.83 -16.32
C ASP A 241 5.84 -13.74 -15.78
N SER A 242 6.96 -13.19 -15.30
CA SER A 242 8.11 -13.95 -14.77
C SER A 242 8.10 -14.05 -13.24
N MET A 243 7.07 -13.51 -12.60
CA MET A 243 7.05 -13.31 -11.17
C MET A 243 7.03 -14.60 -10.36
N ASP A 244 6.23 -15.58 -10.77
CA ASP A 244 6.15 -16.86 -10.07
C ASP A 244 7.49 -17.63 -10.16
N GLU A 245 8.19 -17.52 -11.30
CA GLU A 245 9.56 -18.07 -11.45
C GLU A 245 10.52 -17.39 -10.48
N LEU A 246 10.52 -16.05 -10.43
CA LEU A 246 11.45 -15.29 -9.60
C LEU A 246 11.20 -15.52 -8.09
N CYS A 247 9.93 -15.58 -7.68
CA CYS A 247 9.56 -15.92 -6.30
C CYS A 247 9.94 -17.38 -5.98
N GLY A 248 9.64 -18.34 -6.85
CA GLY A 248 9.98 -19.75 -6.64
C GLY A 248 11.49 -20.04 -6.59
N LYS A 249 12.30 -19.20 -7.23
CA LYS A 249 13.78 -19.24 -7.15
C LYS A 249 14.35 -18.41 -6.00
N ASN A 250 13.52 -17.82 -5.15
CA ASN A 250 13.92 -16.91 -4.07
C ASN A 250 14.78 -15.71 -4.55
N LEU A 251 14.57 -15.25 -5.78
CA LEU A 251 15.31 -14.11 -6.34
C LEU A 251 14.71 -12.76 -5.94
N ILE A 252 13.44 -12.73 -5.51
CA ILE A 252 12.83 -11.53 -4.94
C ILE A 252 13.25 -11.41 -3.48
N THR A 253 14.47 -10.96 -3.24
CA THR A 253 15.01 -10.66 -1.90
C THR A 253 14.94 -9.16 -1.62
N LEU A 254 15.06 -8.76 -0.35
CA LEU A 254 15.10 -7.35 0.03
C LEU A 254 16.23 -6.60 -0.71
N GLN A 255 17.43 -7.18 -0.74
CA GLN A 255 18.59 -6.60 -1.41
C GLN A 255 18.36 -6.43 -2.92
N ASN A 256 17.87 -7.47 -3.60
CA ASN A 256 17.60 -7.42 -5.04
C ASN A 256 16.53 -6.38 -5.40
N VAL A 257 15.48 -6.28 -4.58
CA VAL A 257 14.41 -5.29 -4.79
C VAL A 257 14.92 -3.88 -4.52
N LEU A 258 15.75 -3.64 -3.51
CA LEU A 258 16.36 -2.33 -3.25
C LEU A 258 17.32 -1.89 -4.35
N SER A 259 18.06 -2.81 -4.98
CA SER A 259 18.93 -2.53 -6.13
C SER A 259 18.19 -1.94 -7.34
N LEU A 260 16.86 -2.12 -7.43
CA LEU A 260 16.04 -1.54 -8.51
C LEU A 260 15.82 -0.02 -8.35
N THR A 261 16.16 0.55 -7.19
CA THR A 261 15.94 1.98 -6.91
C THR A 261 16.59 2.87 -7.96
N TRP A 262 17.82 2.56 -8.36
CA TRP A 262 18.55 3.34 -9.36
C TRP A 262 17.89 3.23 -10.74
N LEU A 263 17.52 2.01 -11.17
CA LEU A 263 16.83 1.79 -12.44
C LEU A 263 15.54 2.61 -12.51
N ARG A 264 14.72 2.49 -11.47
CA ARG A 264 13.43 3.20 -11.35
C ARG A 264 13.61 4.72 -11.37
N LYS A 265 14.58 5.27 -10.64
CA LYS A 265 14.85 6.71 -10.58
C LYS A 265 15.42 7.29 -11.87
N ASN A 266 16.08 6.47 -12.68
CA ASN A 266 16.67 6.86 -13.97
C ASN A 266 15.85 6.36 -15.17
N GLU A 267 14.60 5.94 -14.94
CA GLU A 267 13.66 5.48 -15.98
C GLU A 267 14.25 4.39 -16.89
N LYS A 268 15.09 3.53 -16.32
CA LYS A 268 15.68 2.42 -17.04
C LYS A 268 14.70 1.27 -17.11
N LYS A 269 14.65 0.61 -18.28
CA LYS A 269 13.84 -0.60 -18.46
C LYS A 269 14.46 -1.74 -17.66
N LEU A 270 13.60 -2.61 -17.14
CA LEU A 270 14.02 -3.84 -16.47
C LEU A 270 13.65 -5.03 -17.35
N SER A 271 14.63 -5.86 -17.69
CA SER A 271 14.39 -7.18 -18.28
C SER A 271 14.58 -8.28 -17.24
N LEU A 272 14.11 -9.49 -17.56
CA LEU A 272 14.32 -10.66 -16.72
C LEU A 272 15.81 -11.00 -16.57
N ASP A 273 16.58 -10.88 -17.65
CA ASP A 273 18.00 -11.19 -17.66
C ASP A 273 18.80 -10.15 -16.88
N LEU A 274 18.46 -8.87 -16.98
CA LEU A 274 19.06 -7.81 -16.15
C LEU A 274 18.76 -8.06 -14.67
N PHE A 275 17.52 -8.40 -14.32
CA PHE A 275 17.17 -8.72 -12.94
C PHE A 275 17.98 -9.91 -12.39
N LYS A 276 18.13 -10.98 -13.19
CA LYS A 276 18.96 -12.13 -12.83
C LYS A 276 20.44 -11.76 -12.66
N GLN A 277 20.98 -10.89 -13.51
CA GLN A 277 22.36 -10.39 -13.36
C GLN A 277 22.54 -9.54 -12.09
N ILE A 278 21.56 -8.69 -11.76
CA ILE A 278 21.56 -7.92 -10.50
C ILE A 278 21.58 -8.87 -9.30
N ALA A 279 20.77 -9.93 -9.33
CA ALA A 279 20.74 -10.93 -8.27
C ALA A 279 22.11 -11.61 -8.10
N VAL A 280 22.77 -12.03 -9.19
CA VAL A 280 24.12 -12.60 -9.14
C VAL A 280 25.15 -11.64 -8.56
N LEU A 281 25.09 -10.34 -8.92
CA LEU A 281 25.99 -9.33 -8.35
C LEU A 281 25.79 -9.14 -6.85
N ASN A 282 24.53 -9.14 -6.38
CA ASN A 282 24.20 -9.03 -4.96
C ASN A 282 24.65 -10.27 -4.17
N GLU A 283 24.40 -11.47 -4.68
CA GLU A 283 24.85 -12.73 -4.08
C GLU A 283 26.38 -12.83 -3.97
N SER A 284 27.09 -12.18 -4.89
CA SER A 284 28.55 -12.13 -4.91
C SER A 284 29.14 -10.99 -4.08
N ASP A 285 28.31 -10.16 -3.44
CA ASP A 285 28.72 -8.92 -2.74
C ASP A 285 29.53 -7.96 -3.63
N LEU A 286 29.25 -7.97 -4.94
CA LEU A 286 29.91 -7.12 -5.94
C LEU A 286 29.04 -5.94 -6.37
N PHE A 287 27.77 -5.90 -5.93
CA PHE A 287 26.84 -4.88 -6.39
C PHE A 287 27.31 -3.46 -6.05
N ASN A 288 27.40 -2.62 -7.06
CA ASN A 288 27.56 -1.18 -6.94
C ASN A 288 26.89 -0.49 -8.14
N GLU A 289 26.61 0.81 -8.00
CA GLU A 289 25.88 1.57 -9.02
C GLU A 289 26.65 1.65 -10.36
N ASP A 290 27.98 1.72 -10.36
CA ASP A 290 28.79 1.77 -11.58
C ASP A 290 28.67 0.48 -12.40
N LEU A 291 28.73 -0.67 -11.74
CA LEU A 291 28.50 -1.97 -12.39
C LEU A 291 27.07 -2.09 -12.91
N LEU A 292 26.07 -1.66 -12.15
CA LEU A 292 24.69 -1.64 -12.62
C LEU A 292 24.54 -0.78 -13.87
N GLN A 293 25.13 0.42 -13.89
CA GLN A 293 25.10 1.30 -15.05
C GLN A 293 25.81 0.66 -16.26
N ALA A 294 26.93 -0.03 -16.05
CA ALA A 294 27.62 -0.77 -17.09
C ALA A 294 26.74 -1.90 -17.66
N LEU A 295 26.09 -2.71 -16.80
CA LEU A 295 25.17 -3.77 -17.22
C LEU A 295 24.02 -3.23 -18.07
N VAL A 296 23.37 -2.16 -17.61
CA VAL A 296 22.29 -1.50 -18.35
C VAL A 296 22.77 -1.00 -19.71
N SER A 297 23.98 -0.44 -19.78
CA SER A 297 24.55 0.05 -21.03
C SER A 297 24.79 -1.09 -22.03
N VAL A 298 25.25 -2.25 -21.56
CA VAL A 298 25.45 -3.45 -22.39
C VAL A 298 24.11 -3.97 -22.91
N GLU A 299 23.09 -4.03 -22.05
CA GLU A 299 21.76 -4.48 -22.44
C GLU A 299 21.09 -3.54 -23.46
N GLU A 300 21.17 -2.22 -23.24
CA GLU A 300 20.65 -1.22 -24.19
C GLU A 300 21.34 -1.31 -25.56
N GLN A 301 22.63 -1.63 -25.59
CA GLN A 301 23.36 -1.87 -26.84
C GLN A 301 22.90 -3.17 -27.52
N SER A 302 22.69 -4.25 -26.76
CA SER A 302 22.16 -5.51 -27.27
C SER A 302 20.77 -5.32 -27.90
N PHE A 303 19.89 -4.56 -27.26
CA PHE A 303 18.55 -4.25 -27.76
C PHE A 303 18.57 -3.43 -29.05
N LYS A 304 19.54 -2.51 -29.18
CA LYS A 304 19.73 -1.73 -30.42
C LYS A 304 20.29 -2.58 -31.57
N ALA A 305 21.15 -3.54 -31.25
CA ALA A 305 21.71 -4.46 -32.25
C ALA A 305 20.68 -5.48 -32.74
N ASN A 306 19.83 -5.97 -31.83
CA ASN A 306 18.81 -6.98 -32.10
C ASN A 306 17.44 -6.54 -31.54
N PRO A 307 16.75 -5.60 -32.20
CA PRO A 307 15.44 -5.16 -31.74
C PRO A 307 14.48 -6.36 -31.75
N PRO A 308 13.78 -6.65 -30.65
CA PRO A 308 12.83 -7.75 -30.63
C PRO A 308 11.75 -7.51 -31.69
N GLU A 309 11.33 -8.58 -32.37
CA GLU A 309 10.17 -8.53 -33.24
C GLU A 309 9.00 -7.97 -32.43
N LEU A 310 8.36 -6.92 -32.95
CA LEU A 310 7.26 -6.21 -32.32
C LEU A 310 6.08 -7.18 -32.08
N VAL A 311 6.06 -7.82 -30.92
CA VAL A 311 4.89 -8.53 -30.42
C VAL A 311 3.89 -7.45 -30.04
N LYS A 312 2.82 -7.31 -30.83
CA LYS A 312 1.69 -6.41 -30.56
C LYS A 312 0.90 -6.90 -29.35
N ASN A 313 1.47 -6.80 -28.14
CA ASN A 313 0.73 -7.00 -26.91
C ASN A 313 0.17 -5.68 -26.40
N SER A 314 -1.15 -5.67 -26.27
CA SER A 314 -2.00 -4.54 -25.91
C SER A 314 -1.94 -4.23 -24.41
N GLY A 315 -1.63 -2.98 -24.07
CA GLY A 315 -2.26 -2.31 -22.92
C GLY A 315 -1.56 -2.33 -21.56
N SER A 316 -0.26 -2.63 -21.45
CA SER A 316 0.45 -2.40 -20.17
C SER A 316 0.67 -0.90 -19.94
N PHE A 317 -0.07 -0.33 -18.98
CA PHE A 317 0.18 1.02 -18.47
C PHE A 317 1.38 0.96 -17.51
N LEU A 318 2.54 1.45 -17.96
CA LEU A 318 3.71 1.60 -17.10
C LEU A 318 3.44 2.70 -16.06
N PHE A 319 3.55 2.38 -14.77
CA PHE A 319 3.30 3.31 -13.67
C PHE A 319 4.28 4.49 -13.64
N PHE A 320 5.46 4.34 -14.25
CA PHE A 320 6.52 5.36 -14.27
C PHE A 320 6.70 6.01 -15.66
N GLY A 321 5.78 5.80 -16.59
CA GLY A 321 5.82 6.50 -17.88
C GLY A 321 5.26 7.91 -17.76
N THR A 322 6.11 8.94 -17.83
CA THR A 322 5.65 10.33 -17.92
C THR A 322 5.00 10.58 -19.28
N SER A 323 3.72 10.24 -19.40
CA SER A 323 2.86 10.74 -20.48
C SER A 323 2.25 12.06 -20.03
N SER A 324 2.87 13.19 -20.39
CA SER A 324 2.34 14.53 -20.13
C SER A 324 1.16 14.91 -21.05
N GLU A 325 0.45 13.94 -21.64
CA GLU A 325 -0.66 14.17 -22.56
C GLU A 325 -1.87 13.27 -22.26
N ASP A 326 -2.46 13.39 -21.06
CA ASP A 326 -3.81 12.86 -20.84
C ASP A 326 -4.85 13.97 -21.02
N LYS A 327 -5.45 13.98 -22.22
CA LYS A 327 -6.72 14.64 -22.50
C LYS A 327 -7.81 13.97 -21.66
N GLU A 328 -8.67 14.78 -21.04
CA GLU A 328 -9.90 14.36 -20.36
C GLU A 328 -10.65 13.30 -21.19
N ARG A 329 -10.55 12.02 -20.81
CA ARG A 329 -11.47 10.99 -21.29
C ARG A 329 -12.63 10.93 -20.32
N GLU A 330 -13.81 11.33 -20.78
CA GLU A 330 -15.07 11.01 -20.12
C GLU A 330 -15.21 9.48 -20.04
N TYR A 331 -15.30 8.97 -18.82
CA TYR A 331 -15.55 7.55 -18.58
C TYR A 331 -17.05 7.27 -18.69
N PRO A 332 -17.47 6.19 -19.37
CA PRO A 332 -18.88 5.80 -19.41
C PRO A 332 -19.33 5.37 -18.01
N THR A 333 -20.37 6.03 -17.50
CA THR A 333 -21.03 5.81 -16.21
C THR A 333 -21.73 4.46 -16.05
N SER A 334 -21.71 3.58 -17.06
CA SER A 334 -22.52 2.36 -17.11
C SER A 334 -21.87 1.08 -16.57
N SER A 335 -20.66 1.12 -16.01
CA SER A 335 -19.99 -0.09 -15.47
C SER A 335 -20.20 -0.33 -13.97
N LEU A 336 -20.94 0.53 -13.27
CA LEU A 336 -21.16 0.43 -11.82
C LEU A 336 -22.22 -0.59 -11.39
N GLU A 337 -23.06 -1.11 -12.30
CA GLU A 337 -24.07 -2.13 -11.97
C GLU A 337 -23.47 -3.51 -11.64
N TYR A 338 -22.17 -3.72 -11.86
CA TYR A 338 -21.50 -4.99 -11.57
C TYR A 338 -21.13 -5.18 -10.08
N TYR A 339 -21.24 -4.12 -9.26
CA TYR A 339 -20.79 -4.14 -7.86
C TYR A 339 -21.85 -4.56 -6.84
N ALA A 340 -23.05 -4.97 -7.30
CA ALA A 340 -24.18 -5.31 -6.44
C ALA A 340 -24.63 -6.79 -6.54
N LYS A 341 -23.77 -7.71 -6.99
CA LYS A 341 -24.07 -9.16 -7.01
C LYS A 341 -23.06 -9.98 -6.23
#